data_AF-A0AB32W802-F1
#
_entry.id   AF-A0AB32W802-F1
#
_cell.length_a   1.000
_cell.length_b   1.000
_cell.length_c   1.000
_cell.angle_alpha   90.00
_cell.angle_beta   90.00
_cell.angle_gamma   90.00
#
_symmetry.space_group_name_H-M   'P 1'
#
loop_
_entity.id
_entity.type
_entity.pdbx_description
1 polymer ?
#
loop_
_entity_poly.entity_id
_entity_poly.type
_entity_poly.pdbx_seq_one_letter_code
_entity_poly.pdbx_strand_id
1 'polypeptide(L)'
;MLRFFYNCTLFPPSLPSISCLQYNAKKSYVFIEEAIPEFDWNNYCESTVSVPMIEKAVHGALSDGFAGALQQGFELTWQQPDVACRSCEATGGLCGYMISSNDLHKNFFCHCHDGKHSINNHDNGKDLIKFGPNHTAIGALLFGSLIMAATVFYLIQKKSVDLCKPVSQ
;
A
#
# COMPACT_ATOMS: atom_id res chain seq x y z
N MET A 1 -7.63 -17.52 7.87
CA MET A 1 -6.44 -16.93 8.53
C MET A 1 -6.20 -17.62 9.88
N LEU A 2 -5.00 -17.50 10.44
CA LEU A 2 -4.75 -17.86 11.84
C LEU A 2 -4.94 -16.63 12.72
N ARG A 3 -5.60 -16.81 13.85
CA ARG A 3 -5.81 -15.75 14.83
C ARG A 3 -5.13 -16.11 16.13
N PHE A 4 -4.19 -15.26 16.54
CA PHE A 4 -3.41 -15.38 17.75
C PHE A 4 -3.98 -14.48 18.83
N PHE A 5 -4.09 -15.01 20.04
CA PHE A 5 -4.52 -14.30 21.24
C PHE A 5 -3.40 -14.39 22.27
N TYR A 6 -2.77 -13.26 22.58
CA TYR A 6 -1.58 -13.22 23.42
C TYR A 6 -1.91 -12.84 24.87
N ASN A 7 -1.19 -13.47 25.80
CA ASN A 7 -1.17 -13.10 27.21
C ASN A 7 -2.56 -13.04 27.88
N CYS A 8 -3.42 -14.01 27.56
CA CYS A 8 -4.77 -14.10 28.10
C CYS A 8 -4.77 -14.45 29.59
N THR A 9 -5.57 -13.72 30.36
CA THR A 9 -5.73 -13.89 31.81
C THR A 9 -6.88 -14.83 32.18
N LEU A 10 -7.92 -14.85 31.35
CA LEU A 10 -9.05 -15.77 31.43
C LEU A 10 -9.20 -16.46 30.09
N PHE A 11 -9.59 -17.73 30.15
CA PHE A 11 -9.74 -18.59 28.98
C PHE A 11 -10.62 -19.80 29.31
N PRO A 12 -11.35 -20.36 28.33
CA PRO A 12 -12.09 -21.60 28.53
C PRO A 12 -11.17 -22.76 28.96
N PRO A 13 -11.64 -23.67 29.84
CA PRO A 13 -10.87 -24.84 30.24
C PRO A 13 -10.61 -25.78 29.07
N SER A 14 -9.56 -26.60 29.18
CA SER A 14 -9.21 -27.67 28.22
C SER A 14 -8.77 -27.23 26.82
N LEU A 15 -8.50 -25.94 26.59
CA LEU A 15 -7.94 -25.47 25.34
C LEU A 15 -6.41 -25.64 25.29
N PRO A 16 -5.85 -26.17 24.18
CA PRO A 16 -4.41 -26.23 24.01
C PRO A 16 -3.84 -24.82 23.85
N SER A 17 -2.90 -24.46 24.71
CA SER A 17 -2.20 -23.17 24.64
C SER A 17 -0.82 -23.34 24.02
N ILE A 18 -0.26 -22.25 23.49
CA ILE A 18 1.08 -22.21 22.92
C ILE A 18 2.09 -22.33 24.08
N SER A 19 2.73 -23.48 24.21
CA SER A 19 3.57 -23.81 25.38
C SER A 19 4.70 -22.83 25.67
N CYS A 20 5.37 -22.31 24.65
CA CYS A 20 6.47 -21.35 24.80
C CYS A 20 6.01 -19.92 25.14
N LEU A 21 4.70 -19.65 25.10
CA LEU A 21 4.09 -18.36 25.42
C LEU A 21 3.21 -18.43 26.67
N GLN A 22 3.55 -19.36 27.57
CA GLN A 22 2.96 -19.44 28.91
C GLN A 22 3.87 -18.71 29.89
N TYR A 23 3.34 -17.68 30.54
CA TYR A 23 4.09 -16.89 31.52
C TYR A 23 3.19 -16.58 32.73
N ASN A 24 3.60 -17.07 33.92
CA ASN A 24 2.79 -17.04 35.13
C ASN A 24 1.41 -17.69 34.90
N ALA A 25 0.34 -16.95 35.20
CA ALA A 25 -1.04 -17.38 34.94
C ALA A 25 -1.52 -17.05 33.51
N LYS A 26 -0.71 -16.33 32.71
CA LYS A 26 -1.09 -15.90 31.36
C LYS A 26 -0.75 -16.97 30.34
N LYS A 27 -1.66 -17.18 29.39
CA LYS A 27 -1.52 -18.15 28.30
C LYS A 27 -1.86 -17.51 26.97
N SER A 28 -1.22 -18.00 25.91
CA SER A 28 -1.51 -17.55 24.55
C SER A 28 -2.09 -18.69 23.72
N TYR A 29 -2.97 -18.35 22.78
CA TYR A 29 -3.73 -19.30 21.98
C TYR A 29 -3.67 -18.95 20.50
N VAL A 30 -3.87 -19.96 19.66
CA VAL A 30 -3.97 -19.82 18.22
C VAL A 30 -5.11 -20.68 17.71
N PHE A 31 -5.94 -20.10 16.86
CA PHE A 31 -7.05 -20.78 16.22
C PHE A 31 -7.11 -20.42 14.74
N ILE A 32 -7.76 -21.26 13.96
CA ILE A 32 -8.26 -20.85 12.65
C ILE A 32 -9.40 -19.88 12.88
N GLU A 33 -9.48 -18.81 12.10
CA GLU A 33 -10.51 -17.77 12.27
C GLU A 33 -11.95 -18.30 12.28
N GLU A 34 -12.23 -19.34 11.50
CA GLU A 34 -13.55 -19.99 11.42
C GLU A 34 -13.83 -20.97 12.58
N ALA A 35 -12.83 -21.30 13.38
CA ALA A 35 -12.90 -22.29 14.46
C ALA A 35 -12.51 -21.69 15.82
N ILE A 36 -12.71 -20.38 16.00
CA ILE A 36 -12.47 -19.70 17.28
C ILE A 36 -13.61 -20.06 18.24
N PRO A 37 -13.31 -20.57 19.44
CA PRO A 37 -14.32 -20.80 20.47
C PRO A 37 -15.03 -19.51 20.87
N GLU A 38 -16.35 -19.59 21.10
CA GLU A 38 -17.15 -18.46 21.59
C GLU A 38 -16.67 -18.06 23.00
N PHE A 39 -15.92 -16.97 23.06
CA PHE A 39 -15.35 -16.40 24.28
C PHE A 39 -14.95 -14.95 24.04
N ASP A 40 -14.92 -14.14 25.10
CA ASP A 40 -14.60 -12.73 25.02
C ASP A 40 -13.07 -12.48 25.00
N TRP A 41 -12.42 -13.00 23.95
CA TRP A 41 -10.98 -12.96 23.81
C TRP A 41 -10.39 -11.55 23.84
N ASN A 42 -11.10 -10.56 23.26
CA ASN A 42 -10.60 -9.20 23.16
C ASN A 42 -10.51 -8.48 24.51
N ASN A 43 -11.34 -8.84 25.49
CA ASN A 43 -11.30 -8.25 26.82
C ASN A 43 -10.34 -8.97 27.77
N TYR A 44 -10.04 -10.25 27.51
CA TYR A 44 -9.22 -11.07 28.42
C TYR A 44 -7.79 -11.30 27.95
N CYS A 45 -7.47 -10.94 26.71
CA CYS A 45 -6.14 -11.03 26.12
C CYS A 45 -5.59 -9.64 25.83
N GLU A 46 -4.27 -9.47 25.96
CA GLU A 46 -3.62 -8.15 25.79
C GLU A 46 -3.55 -7.71 24.33
N SER A 47 -3.43 -8.68 23.41
CA SER A 47 -3.39 -8.39 21.99
C SER A 47 -3.90 -9.57 21.16
N THR A 48 -4.45 -9.21 20.00
CA THR A 48 -4.98 -10.16 19.02
C THR A 48 -4.35 -9.84 17.66
N VAL A 49 -3.82 -10.87 16.99
CA VAL A 49 -3.16 -10.72 15.69
C VAL A 49 -3.73 -11.74 14.72
N SER A 50 -4.14 -11.28 13.54
CA SER A 50 -4.53 -12.15 12.42
C SER A 50 -3.38 -12.29 11.44
N VAL A 51 -3.04 -13.52 11.10
CA VAL A 51 -1.96 -13.86 10.17
C VAL A 51 -2.55 -14.60 8.96
N PRO A 52 -2.34 -14.11 7.73
CA PRO A 52 -2.79 -14.80 6.54
C PRO A 52 -2.01 -16.11 6.36
N MET A 53 -2.66 -17.11 5.77
CA MET A 53 -2.07 -18.41 5.44
C MET A 53 -2.71 -18.96 4.17
N ILE A 54 -2.04 -19.89 3.50
CA ILE A 54 -2.60 -20.61 2.34
C ILE A 54 -3.74 -21.52 2.80
N GLU A 55 -4.91 -21.47 2.18
CA GLU A 55 -6.10 -22.27 2.58
C GLU A 55 -5.82 -23.78 2.60
N LYS A 56 -4.99 -24.27 1.67
CA LYS A 56 -4.61 -25.69 1.60
C LYS A 56 -3.82 -26.16 2.84
N ALA A 57 -3.20 -25.24 3.59
CA ALA A 57 -2.51 -25.54 4.84
C ALA A 57 -3.49 -25.96 5.96
N VAL A 58 -4.78 -25.62 5.86
CA VAL A 58 -5.79 -25.94 6.89
C VAL A 58 -5.96 -27.45 7.09
N HIS A 59 -5.87 -28.24 6.02
CA HIS A 59 -6.22 -29.67 6.08
C HIS A 59 -5.04 -30.58 6.39
N GLY A 60 -3.79 -30.10 6.24
CA GLY A 60 -2.57 -30.91 6.44
C GLY A 60 -1.53 -30.28 7.37
N ALA A 61 -1.48 -28.95 7.51
CA ALA A 61 -0.43 -28.28 8.28
C ALA A 61 -0.77 -28.15 9.77
N LEU A 62 -2.05 -28.18 10.16
CA LEU A 62 -2.44 -28.18 11.58
C LEU A 62 -2.08 -29.49 12.29
N SER A 63 -1.90 -30.59 11.54
CA SER A 63 -1.34 -31.85 12.05
C SER A 63 0.07 -31.65 12.63
N ASP A 64 0.88 -30.79 12.00
CA ASP A 64 2.23 -30.39 12.44
C ASP A 64 2.21 -29.12 13.30
N GLY A 65 1.02 -28.60 13.61
CA GLY A 65 0.79 -27.37 14.36
C GLY A 65 0.88 -26.09 13.52
N PHE A 66 0.53 -24.95 14.13
CA PHE A 66 0.49 -23.65 13.46
C PHE A 66 1.84 -23.23 12.83
N ALA A 67 2.96 -23.74 13.34
CA ALA A 67 4.29 -23.45 12.78
C ALA A 67 4.44 -23.97 11.35
N GLY A 68 3.95 -25.18 11.06
CA GLY A 68 3.96 -25.73 9.70
C GLY A 68 3.11 -24.91 8.73
N ALA A 69 1.95 -24.41 9.20
CA ALA A 69 1.11 -23.53 8.39
C ALA A 69 1.80 -22.20 8.07
N LEU A 70 2.48 -21.59 9.05
CA LEU A 70 3.23 -20.35 8.85
C LEU A 70 4.43 -20.52 7.90
N GLN A 71 5.09 -21.68 7.92
CA GLN A 71 6.22 -21.97 7.02
C GLN A 71 5.82 -22.05 5.54
N GLN A 72 4.56 -22.38 5.24
CA GLN A 72 4.04 -22.35 3.87
C GLN A 72 3.83 -20.92 3.36
N GLY A 73 3.84 -19.93 4.24
CA GLY A 73 3.59 -18.53 3.91
C GLY A 73 2.11 -18.25 3.63
N PHE A 74 1.88 -17.22 2.83
CA PHE A 74 0.55 -16.74 2.48
C PHE A 74 0.50 -16.35 1.00
N GLU A 75 -0.68 -16.49 0.41
CA GLU A 75 -0.90 -16.11 -0.99
C GLU A 75 -1.11 -14.60 -1.10
N LEU A 76 -0.41 -13.98 -2.05
CA LEU A 76 -0.59 -12.58 -2.42
C LEU A 76 -1.39 -12.53 -3.70
N THR A 77 -2.57 -11.91 -3.66
CA THR A 77 -3.32 -11.59 -4.88
C THR A 77 -2.88 -10.22 -5.39
N TRP A 78 -2.33 -10.19 -6.60
CA TRP A 78 -2.14 -8.93 -7.31
C TRP A 78 -3.47 -8.50 -7.91
N GLN A 79 -4.01 -7.39 -7.43
CA GLN A 79 -5.13 -6.72 -8.10
C GLN A 79 -4.56 -5.96 -9.30
N GLN A 80 -5.27 -5.99 -10.43
CA GLN A 80 -4.88 -5.14 -11.56
C GLN A 80 -4.82 -3.69 -11.08
N PRO A 81 -3.72 -2.96 -11.35
CA PRO A 81 -3.62 -1.57 -10.95
C PRO A 81 -4.78 -0.80 -11.57
N ASP A 82 -5.43 0.01 -10.74
CA ASP A 82 -6.53 0.83 -11.20
C ASP A 82 -6.04 1.79 -12.31
N VAL A 83 -6.99 2.34 -13.05
CA VAL A 83 -6.66 3.26 -14.15
C VAL A 83 -5.82 4.44 -13.65
N ALA A 84 -6.04 4.90 -12.41
CA ALA A 84 -5.31 5.99 -11.79
C ALA A 84 -3.84 5.65 -11.52
N CYS A 85 -3.55 4.46 -10.99
CA CYS A 85 -2.21 3.95 -10.71
C CYS A 85 -1.46 3.72 -12.02
N ARG A 86 -2.08 3.06 -13.01
CA ARG A 86 -1.45 2.89 -14.33
C ARG A 86 -1.11 4.23 -14.97
N SER A 87 -1.99 5.22 -14.85
CA SER A 87 -1.73 6.57 -15.37
C SER A 87 -0.58 7.24 -14.62
N CYS A 88 -0.55 7.16 -13.29
CA CYS A 88 0.56 7.66 -12.48
C CYS A 88 1.91 7.03 -12.87
N GLU A 89 1.96 5.70 -12.92
CA GLU A 89 3.18 4.95 -13.22
C GLU A 89 3.66 5.16 -14.67
N ALA A 90 2.74 5.30 -15.62
CA ALA A 90 3.07 5.64 -17.01
C ALA A 90 3.80 6.99 -17.14
N THR A 91 3.63 7.88 -16.16
CA THR A 91 4.29 9.19 -16.12
C THR A 91 5.58 9.20 -15.32
N GLY A 92 6.02 8.03 -14.82
CA GLY A 92 7.20 7.89 -13.97
C GLY A 92 6.94 8.22 -12.49
N GLY A 93 5.68 8.38 -12.09
CA GLY A 93 5.28 8.52 -10.68
C GLY A 93 5.15 7.16 -9.98
N LEU A 94 5.13 7.19 -8.65
CA LEU A 94 4.85 6.02 -7.80
C LEU A 94 3.41 6.12 -7.27
N CYS A 95 2.60 5.12 -7.56
CA CYS A 95 1.22 5.09 -7.11
C CYS A 95 1.13 4.54 -5.67
N GLY A 96 0.15 5.01 -4.90
CA GLY A 96 -0.08 4.52 -3.53
C GLY A 96 -1.48 4.83 -3.02
N TYR A 97 -1.86 4.15 -1.94
CA TYR A 97 -3.14 4.35 -1.28
C TYR A 97 -2.92 4.60 0.21
N MET A 98 -3.63 5.58 0.77
CA MET A 98 -3.72 5.79 2.20
C MET A 98 -5.08 5.32 2.69
N ILE A 99 -5.08 4.54 3.77
CA ILE A 99 -6.27 4.17 4.51
C ILE A 99 -6.34 5.12 5.70
N SER A 100 -7.38 5.94 5.79
CA SER A 100 -7.61 6.78 6.97
C SER A 100 -8.34 5.96 8.02
N SER A 101 -7.95 6.04 9.29
CA SER A 101 -8.60 5.30 10.38
C SER A 101 -10.09 5.62 10.54
N ASN A 102 -10.54 6.76 10.00
CA ASN A 102 -11.91 7.24 10.11
C ASN A 102 -12.74 7.01 8.84
N ASP A 103 -12.14 6.50 7.76
CA ASP A 103 -12.82 6.30 6.49
C ASP A 103 -12.35 5.00 5.84
N LEU A 104 -13.26 4.07 5.60
CA LEU A 104 -12.98 2.80 4.92
C LEU A 104 -12.59 3.01 3.44
N HIS A 105 -12.61 4.26 2.97
CA HIS A 105 -12.15 4.65 1.65
C HIS A 105 -10.62 4.68 1.55
N LYS A 106 -10.10 3.94 0.57
CA LYS A 106 -8.70 3.99 0.15
C LYS A 106 -8.48 5.27 -0.67
N ASN A 107 -7.78 6.23 -0.10
CA ASN A 107 -7.43 7.47 -0.78
C ASN A 107 -6.21 7.26 -1.67
N PHE A 108 -6.41 7.32 -2.99
CA PHE A 108 -5.34 7.23 -3.97
C PHE A 108 -4.43 8.47 -3.94
N PHE A 109 -3.13 8.26 -4.15
CA PHE A 109 -2.19 9.32 -4.43
C PHE A 109 -1.13 8.88 -5.44
N CYS A 110 -0.64 9.84 -6.21
CA CYS A 110 0.52 9.67 -7.09
C CYS A 110 1.68 10.49 -6.53
N HIS A 111 2.83 9.86 -6.35
CA HIS A 111 4.06 10.53 -5.94
C HIS A 111 4.94 10.76 -7.17
N CYS A 112 4.97 12.00 -7.65
CA CYS A 112 5.86 12.47 -8.72
C CYS A 112 7.09 13.16 -8.10
N HIS A 113 8.10 13.49 -8.91
CA HIS A 113 9.34 14.16 -8.45
C HIS A 113 9.08 15.52 -7.77
N ASP A 114 8.00 16.20 -8.15
CA ASP A 114 7.57 17.48 -7.60
C ASP A 114 6.72 17.35 -6.33
N GLY A 115 6.38 16.12 -5.92
CA GLY A 115 5.70 15.82 -4.67
C GLY A 115 4.51 14.89 -4.81
N LYS A 116 3.67 14.88 -3.77
CA LYS A 116 2.49 14.03 -3.68
C LYS A 116 1.28 14.75 -4.25
N HIS A 117 0.66 14.18 -5.28
CA HIS A 117 -0.58 14.65 -5.89
C HIS A 117 -1.72 13.69 -5.53
N SER A 118 -2.73 14.20 -4.83
CA SER A 118 -4.00 13.48 -4.66
C SER A 118 -4.86 13.71 -5.89
N ILE A 119 -5.14 12.66 -6.66
CA ILE A 119 -6.20 12.73 -7.66
C ILE A 119 -7.50 12.47 -6.92
N ASN A 120 -8.06 13.52 -6.33
CA ASN A 120 -9.47 13.48 -5.97
C ASN A 120 -10.22 13.49 -7.30
N ASN A 121 -10.99 12.44 -7.58
CA ASN A 121 -11.85 12.36 -8.76
C ASN A 121 -12.96 13.41 -8.67
N HIS A 122 -12.61 14.68 -8.85
CA HIS A 122 -13.54 15.77 -9.00
C HIS A 122 -12.82 17.03 -9.49
N ASP A 123 -12.39 17.10 -10.75
CA ASP A 123 -12.25 18.41 -11.40
C ASP A 123 -12.44 18.32 -12.91
N ASN A 124 -13.51 18.99 -13.36
CA ASN A 124 -13.87 19.19 -14.75
C ASN A 124 -12.85 20.12 -15.42
N GLY A 125 -12.30 19.66 -16.54
CA GLY A 125 -11.30 20.38 -17.32
C GLY A 125 -11.77 21.74 -17.86
N LYS A 126 -10.87 22.73 -17.74
CA LYS A 126 -10.63 23.90 -18.62
C LYS A 126 -9.50 24.68 -17.93
N ASP A 127 -8.36 24.99 -18.54
CA ASP A 127 -8.19 25.76 -19.76
C ASP A 127 -6.89 25.39 -20.50
N LEU A 128 -6.98 25.32 -21.84
CA LEU A 128 -5.83 25.28 -22.74
C LEU A 128 -5.17 26.66 -22.82
N ILE A 129 -3.97 26.82 -22.26
CA ILE A 129 -3.13 27.99 -22.58
C ILE A 129 -2.37 27.71 -23.89
N LYS A 130 -2.84 28.32 -24.99
CA LYS A 130 -2.13 28.41 -26.27
C LYS A 130 -0.94 29.37 -26.12
N PHE A 131 0.27 28.89 -26.38
CA PHE A 131 1.43 29.75 -26.66
C PHE A 131 1.77 29.67 -28.15
N GLY A 132 1.52 30.77 -28.87
CA GLY A 132 2.05 30.98 -30.22
C GLY A 132 3.49 31.51 -30.14
N PRO A 133 4.41 31.11 -31.05
CA PRO A 133 5.78 31.62 -31.03
C PRO A 133 5.88 32.95 -31.78
N ASN A 134 6.52 33.95 -31.17
CA ASN A 134 7.03 35.13 -31.89
C ASN A 134 8.53 34.97 -32.16
N HIS A 135 8.92 35.23 -33.40
CA HIS A 135 10.29 35.18 -33.90
C HIS A 135 11.10 36.41 -33.46
N THR A 136 12.36 36.21 -33.06
CA THR A 136 13.47 37.15 -33.35
C THR A 136 14.82 36.48 -33.11
N ALA A 137 15.69 36.53 -34.12
CA ALA A 137 17.14 36.22 -34.09
C ALA A 137 17.89 37.52 -33.68
N ILE A 138 19.16 37.64 -33.27
CA ILE A 138 20.44 36.94 -33.40
C ILE A 138 21.33 37.40 -32.20
N GLY A 139 22.28 36.58 -31.71
CA GLY A 139 23.57 37.12 -31.22
C GLY A 139 24.28 36.42 -30.04
N ALA A 140 25.51 35.98 -30.32
CA ALA A 140 26.64 35.64 -29.42
C ALA A 140 26.80 34.19 -28.88
N LEU A 141 27.79 33.50 -29.47
CA LEU A 141 28.11 32.07 -29.44
C LEU A 141 28.82 31.55 -28.17
N LEU A 142 28.71 32.19 -27.01
CA LEU A 142 29.27 31.62 -25.76
C LEU A 142 28.27 31.56 -24.60
N PHE A 143 27.32 32.50 -24.53
CA PHE A 143 26.12 32.34 -23.68
C PHE A 143 25.12 31.36 -24.30
N GLY A 144 25.20 31.16 -25.61
CA GLY A 144 24.36 30.21 -26.32
C GLY A 144 24.48 28.78 -25.78
N SER A 145 25.67 28.29 -25.43
CA SER A 145 25.81 26.91 -24.92
C SER A 145 25.20 26.74 -23.53
N LEU A 146 25.39 27.70 -22.63
CA LEU A 146 24.81 27.66 -21.28
C LEU A 146 23.29 27.84 -21.31
N ILE A 147 22.79 28.75 -22.16
CA ILE A 147 21.36 28.95 -22.37
C ILE A 147 20.76 27.75 -23.09
N MET A 148 21.44 27.13 -24.05
CA MET A 148 21.00 25.89 -24.71
C MET A 148 20.97 24.73 -23.73
N ALA A 149 21.99 24.57 -22.88
CA ALA A 149 22.00 23.55 -21.84
C ALA A 149 20.89 23.80 -20.80
N ALA A 150 20.70 25.04 -20.35
CA ALA A 150 19.65 25.42 -19.41
C ALA A 150 18.24 25.28 -20.01
N THR A 151 18.05 25.62 -21.29
CA THR A 151 16.78 25.43 -22.00
C THR A 151 16.51 23.96 -22.28
N VAL A 152 17.51 23.16 -22.68
CA VAL A 152 17.37 21.71 -22.80
C VAL A 152 17.07 21.09 -21.44
N PHE A 153 17.77 21.47 -20.38
CA PHE A 153 17.50 21.01 -19.02
C PHE A 153 16.10 21.42 -18.54
N TYR A 154 15.70 22.67 -18.79
CA TYR A 154 14.37 23.18 -18.50
C TYR A 154 13.29 22.47 -19.32
N LEU A 155 13.53 22.13 -20.59
CA LEU A 155 12.61 21.38 -21.44
C LEU A 155 12.54 19.91 -21.03
N ILE A 156 13.63 19.32 -20.55
CA ILE A 156 13.65 17.96 -19.98
C ILE A 156 12.83 17.95 -18.69
N GLN A 157 13.07 18.91 -17.79
CA GLN A 157 12.32 19.09 -16.54
C GLN A 157 10.84 19.39 -16.80
N LYS A 158 10.55 20.29 -17.74
CA LYS A 158 9.18 20.62 -18.16
C LYS A 158 8.50 19.42 -18.82
N LYS A 159 9.22 18.63 -19.63
CA LYS A 159 8.67 17.40 -20.22
C LYS A 159 8.36 16.36 -19.14
N SER A 160 9.18 16.20 -18.10
CA SER A 160 8.83 15.32 -16.97
C SER A 160 7.62 15.84 -16.19
N VAL A 161 7.47 17.15 -16.05
CA VAL A 161 6.32 17.78 -15.36
C VAL A 161 5.04 17.71 -16.22
N ASP A 162 5.13 17.98 -17.52
CA ASP A 162 4.00 17.91 -18.45
C ASP A 162 3.60 16.45 -18.74
N LEU A 163 4.51 15.48 -18.59
CA LEU A 163 4.18 14.05 -18.67
C LEU A 163 3.33 13.62 -17.46
N CYS A 164 3.56 14.17 -16.25
CA CYS A 164 2.74 13.92 -15.05
C CYS A 164 1.46 14.81 -15.00
N LYS A 165 1.02 15.40 -16.13
CA LYS A 165 -0.32 16.00 -16.19
C LYS A 165 -1.38 14.91 -16.42
N PRO A 166 -2.51 14.97 -15.69
CA PRO A 166 -3.56 13.98 -15.83
C PRO A 166 -4.05 13.93 -17.28
N VAL A 167 -4.14 12.72 -17.82
CA VAL A 167 -4.84 12.46 -19.08
C VAL A 167 -6.33 12.74 -18.84
N SER A 168 -6.81 13.89 -19.28
CA SER A 168 -8.24 14.11 -19.48
C SER A 168 -8.66 13.36 -20.73
N GLN A 169 -9.53 12.35 -20.55
CA GLN A 169 -10.19 11.62 -21.63
C GLN A 169 -11.21 12.50 -22.36
#